data_AF-A0A951MPE1-F1
#
_entry.id   AF-A0A951MPE1-F1
#
_cell.length_a   1.000
_cell.length_b   1.000
_cell.length_c   1.000
_cell.angle_alpha   90.00
_cell.angle_beta   90.00
_cell.angle_gamma   90.00
#
_symmetry.space_group_name_H-M   'P 1'
#
loop_
_entity.id
_entity.type
_entity.pdbx_description
1 polymer ?
#
loop_
_entity_poly.entity_id
_entity_poly.type
_entity_poly.pdbx_seq_one_letter_code
_entity_poly.pdbx_strand_id
1 'polypeptide(L)'
;MSPVFRYGLLAGVAAAILLILAPQPQGAVAAFALVAAQLLAGAAILWRRTGLKYATASLITGAAGAALIAYLFAAGLELFSLSAAPVAAAVLLIAGPVLFAVEARANPAKWRAWREQVENASVVDLLRGRHIPHLR
;
A
#
# COMPACT_ATOMS: atom_id res chain seq x y z
N MET A 1 -4.36 0.40 21.06
CA MET A 1 -3.62 0.63 19.80
C MET A 1 -3.94 -0.51 18.85
N SER A 2 -4.57 -0.24 17.70
CA SER A 2 -5.04 -1.29 16.79
C SER A 2 -3.86 -2.04 16.14
N PRO A 3 -4.03 -3.32 15.75
CA PRO A 3 -2.99 -4.08 15.04
C PRO A 3 -2.54 -3.42 13.74
N VAL A 4 -3.49 -2.84 12.99
CA VAL A 4 -3.21 -2.08 11.76
C VAL A 4 -2.30 -0.89 12.04
N PHE A 5 -2.54 -0.14 13.12
CA PHE A 5 -1.69 0.98 13.50
C PHE A 5 -0.30 0.52 13.91
N ARG A 6 -0.17 -0.57 14.67
CA ARG A 6 1.15 -1.17 15.02
C ARG A 6 1.93 -1.59 13.79
N TYR A 7 1.25 -2.24 12.85
CA TYR A 7 1.84 -2.64 11.58
C TYR A 7 2.31 -1.44 10.77
N GLY A 8 1.47 -0.41 10.64
CA GLY A 8 1.82 0.85 9.98
C GLY A 8 3.00 1.55 10.64
N LEU A 9 3.07 1.56 11.98
CA LEU A 9 4.20 2.09 12.73
C LEU A 9 5.49 1.31 12.43
N LEU A 10 5.45 -0.03 12.46
CA LEU A 10 6.60 -0.88 12.15
C LEU A 10 7.09 -0.65 10.71
N ALA A 11 6.18 -0.59 9.74
CA ALA A 11 6.51 -0.30 8.35
C ALA A 11 7.10 1.12 8.21
N GLY A 12 6.53 2.11 8.90
CA GLY A 12 7.03 3.49 8.92
C GLY A 12 8.43 3.60 9.54
N VAL A 13 8.69 2.90 10.64
CA VAL A 13 10.01 2.84 11.27
C VAL A 13 11.02 2.16 10.35
N ALA A 14 10.67 1.03 9.72
CA ALA A 14 11.54 0.36 8.76
C ALA A 14 11.87 1.28 7.57
N ALA A 15 10.88 1.99 7.04
CA ALA A 15 11.09 2.98 5.98
C ALA A 15 11.97 4.14 6.45
N ALA A 16 11.75 4.68 7.67
CA ALA A 16 12.57 5.75 8.24
C ALA A 16 14.04 5.32 8.42
N ILE A 17 14.28 4.09 8.89
CA ILE A 17 15.62 3.52 9.01
C ILE A 17 16.30 3.50 7.63
N LEU A 18 15.62 3.02 6.59
CA LEU A 18 16.14 3.02 5.23
C LEU A 18 16.41 4.45 4.72
N LEU A 19 15.56 5.40 5.06
CA LEU A 19 15.71 6.79 4.62
C LEU A 19 16.82 7.55 5.38
N ILE A 20 17.13 7.17 6.61
CA ILE A 20 18.13 7.87 7.45
C ILE A 20 19.50 7.22 7.35
N LEU A 21 19.56 5.89 7.39
CA LEU A 21 20.84 5.16 7.53
C LEU A 21 21.43 4.70 6.19
N ALA A 22 20.63 4.56 5.14
CA ALA A 22 21.17 4.17 3.84
C ALA A 22 21.62 5.41 3.04
N PRO A 23 22.66 5.28 2.20
CA PRO A 23 23.03 6.31 1.24
C PRO A 23 21.84 6.72 0.38
N GLN A 24 21.70 8.02 0.10
CA GLN A 24 20.67 8.53 -0.79
C GLN A 24 21.23 8.66 -2.21
N PRO A 25 20.45 8.28 -3.25
CA PRO A 25 19.01 7.96 -3.22
C PRO A 25 18.67 6.49 -2.93
N GLN A 26 19.65 5.61 -2.70
CA GLN A 26 19.43 4.17 -2.62
C GLN A 26 18.46 3.77 -1.50
N GLY A 27 18.52 4.46 -0.35
CA GLY A 27 17.60 4.26 0.77
C GLY A 27 16.14 4.52 0.40
N ALA A 28 15.87 5.63 -0.28
CA ALA A 28 14.53 5.96 -0.75
C ALA A 28 14.04 4.98 -1.82
N VAL A 29 14.89 4.66 -2.81
CA VAL A 29 14.58 3.67 -3.85
C VAL A 29 14.19 2.33 -3.21
N ALA A 30 15.00 1.83 -2.26
CA ALA A 30 14.72 0.57 -1.58
C ALA A 30 13.42 0.62 -0.77
N ALA A 31 13.19 1.69 0.00
CA ALA A 31 11.97 1.84 0.80
C ALA A 31 10.71 1.81 -0.07
N PHE A 32 10.66 2.61 -1.13
CA PHE A 32 9.49 2.68 -2.01
C PHE A 32 9.32 1.43 -2.89
N ALA A 33 10.41 0.78 -3.30
CA ALA A 33 10.35 -0.50 -4.00
C ALA A 33 9.76 -1.61 -3.11
N LEU A 34 10.15 -1.66 -1.82
CA LEU A 34 9.58 -2.60 -0.85
C LEU A 34 8.08 -2.36 -0.64
N VAL A 35 7.67 -1.09 -0.49
CA VAL A 35 6.25 -0.72 -0.41
C VAL A 35 5.49 -1.18 -1.65
N ALA A 36 6.02 -0.92 -2.85
CA ALA A 36 5.39 -1.35 -4.11
C ALA A 36 5.22 -2.87 -4.18
N ALA A 37 6.28 -3.63 -3.85
CA ALA A 37 6.25 -5.09 -3.85
C ALA A 37 5.23 -5.64 -2.84
N GLN A 38 5.17 -5.07 -1.64
CA GLN A 38 4.23 -5.45 -0.60
C GLN A 38 2.78 -5.20 -1.03
N LEU A 39 2.50 -4.04 -1.64
CA LEU A 39 1.17 -3.70 -2.14
C LEU A 39 0.75 -4.62 -3.29
N LEU A 40 1.65 -4.96 -4.22
CA LEU A 40 1.39 -5.93 -5.29
C LEU A 40 1.08 -7.33 -4.75
N ALA A 41 1.86 -7.81 -3.78
CA ALA A 41 1.59 -9.08 -3.12
C ALA A 41 0.22 -9.07 -2.42
N GLY A 42 -0.09 -7.98 -1.71
CA GLY A 42 -1.41 -7.75 -1.10
C GLY A 42 -2.53 -7.76 -2.14
N ALA A 43 -2.36 -7.08 -3.28
CA ALA A 43 -3.33 -7.05 -4.37
C ALA A 43 -3.60 -8.44 -4.95
N ALA A 44 -2.53 -9.22 -5.20
CA ALA A 44 -2.66 -10.58 -5.71
C ALA A 44 -3.42 -11.50 -4.73
N ILE A 45 -3.10 -11.42 -3.43
CA ILE A 45 -3.80 -12.20 -2.39
C ILE A 45 -5.26 -11.74 -2.28
N LEU A 46 -5.51 -10.44 -2.23
CA LEU A 46 -6.85 -9.86 -2.12
C LEU A 46 -7.74 -10.27 -3.30
N TRP A 47 -7.24 -10.12 -4.52
CA TRP A 47 -7.94 -10.54 -5.73
C TRP A 47 -8.31 -12.02 -5.70
N ARG A 48 -7.31 -12.87 -5.38
CA ARG A 48 -7.50 -14.32 -5.35
C ARG A 48 -8.52 -14.76 -4.31
N ARG A 49 -8.50 -14.14 -3.12
CA ARG A 49 -9.30 -14.60 -1.98
C ARG A 49 -10.68 -13.95 -1.87
N THR A 50 -10.85 -12.68 -2.25
CA THR A 50 -12.11 -11.96 -2.00
C THR A 50 -12.84 -11.53 -3.28
N GLY A 51 -12.08 -11.26 -4.35
CA GLY A 51 -12.61 -10.67 -5.58
C GLY A 51 -13.07 -9.21 -5.44
N LEU A 52 -12.68 -8.50 -4.37
CA LEU A 52 -12.99 -7.08 -4.16
C LEU A 52 -12.18 -6.23 -5.16
N LYS A 53 -12.83 -5.80 -6.25
CA LYS A 53 -12.15 -5.25 -7.44
C LYS A 53 -11.55 -3.87 -7.19
N TYR A 54 -12.28 -2.97 -6.54
CA TYR A 54 -11.83 -1.61 -6.24
C TYR A 54 -10.81 -1.61 -5.11
N ALA A 55 -10.96 -2.46 -4.09
CA ALA A 55 -9.93 -2.63 -3.07
C ALA A 55 -8.62 -3.21 -3.65
N THR A 56 -8.72 -4.16 -4.60
CA THR A 56 -7.56 -4.66 -5.33
C THR A 56 -6.93 -3.55 -6.19
N ALA A 57 -7.75 -2.78 -6.92
CA ALA A 57 -7.28 -1.67 -7.73
C ALA A 57 -6.58 -0.61 -6.89
N SER A 58 -7.07 -0.31 -5.68
CA SER A 58 -6.46 0.60 -4.72
C SER A 58 -5.03 0.19 -4.37
N LEU A 59 -4.81 -1.11 -4.11
CA LEU A 59 -3.47 -1.63 -3.84
C LEU A 59 -2.56 -1.55 -5.07
N ILE A 60 -3.09 -1.80 -6.27
CA ILE A 60 -2.35 -1.69 -7.53
C ILE A 60 -1.96 -0.23 -7.81
N THR A 61 -2.87 0.73 -7.65
CA THR A 61 -2.58 2.16 -7.85
C THR A 61 -1.57 2.67 -6.82
N GLY A 62 -1.69 2.23 -5.56
CA GLY A 62 -0.69 2.52 -4.53
C GLY A 62 0.68 1.95 -4.87
N ALA A 63 0.74 0.71 -5.37
CA ALA A 63 1.99 0.09 -5.81
C ALA A 63 2.63 0.83 -7.00
N ALA A 64 1.82 1.23 -7.98
CA ALA A 64 2.27 2.02 -9.12
C ALA A 64 2.81 3.39 -8.68
N GLY A 65 2.12 4.07 -7.75
CA GLY A 65 2.58 5.33 -7.16
C GLY A 65 3.92 5.18 -6.44
N ALA A 66 4.06 4.15 -5.60
CA ALA A 66 5.31 3.85 -4.90
C ALA A 66 6.45 3.50 -5.88
N ALA A 67 6.19 2.68 -6.90
CA ALA A 67 7.17 2.34 -7.92
C ALA A 67 7.61 3.57 -8.73
N LEU A 68 6.68 4.47 -9.05
CA LEU A 68 6.99 5.73 -9.72
C LEU A 68 7.87 6.62 -8.83
N ILE A 69 7.58 6.72 -7.53
CA ILE A 69 8.43 7.46 -6.58
C ILE A 69 9.84 6.86 -6.51
N ALA A 70 9.95 5.52 -6.43
CA ALA A 70 11.25 4.85 -6.46
C ALA A 70 12.02 5.17 -7.75
N TYR A 71 11.35 5.17 -8.90
CA TYR A 71 11.94 5.57 -10.18
C TYR A 71 12.41 7.03 -10.17
N LEU A 72 11.59 7.96 -9.67
CA LEU A 72 11.96 9.38 -9.60
C LEU A 72 13.22 9.60 -8.76
N PHE A 73 13.33 8.94 -7.60
CA PHE A 73 14.55 8.98 -6.79
C PHE A 73 15.76 8.37 -7.52
N ALA A 74 15.58 7.22 -8.18
CA ALA A 74 16.65 6.57 -8.94
C ALA A 74 17.14 7.44 -10.11
N ALA A 75 16.24 8.22 -10.71
CA ALA A 75 16.54 9.17 -11.79
C ALA A 75 17.07 10.53 -11.29
N GLY A 76 17.16 10.75 -9.96
CA GLY A 76 17.61 12.02 -9.39
C GLY A 76 16.61 13.17 -9.56
N LEU A 77 15.33 12.89 -9.75
CA LEU A 77 14.29 13.89 -9.96
C LEU A 77 13.70 14.39 -8.64
N GLU A 78 13.40 15.69 -8.57
CA GLU A 78 12.81 16.31 -7.39
C GLU A 78 11.32 15.98 -7.23
N LEU A 79 10.95 15.35 -6.11
CA LEU A 79 9.57 14.98 -5.79
C LEU A 79 8.64 16.17 -5.53
N PHE A 80 9.18 17.32 -5.12
CA PHE A 80 8.38 18.52 -4.83
C PHE A 80 8.26 19.46 -6.03
N SER A 81 8.76 19.04 -7.19
CA SER A 81 8.52 19.78 -8.43
C SER A 81 7.06 19.62 -8.86
N LEU A 82 6.46 20.68 -9.40
CA LEU A 82 5.13 20.63 -10.03
C LEU A 82 5.17 19.96 -11.43
N SER A 83 6.18 19.13 -11.70
CA SER A 83 6.29 18.40 -12.95
C SER A 83 5.24 17.27 -13.00
N ALA A 84 4.95 16.77 -14.20
CA ALA A 84 3.88 15.80 -14.40
C ALA A 84 4.07 14.50 -13.60
N ALA A 85 5.32 14.07 -13.38
CA ALA A 85 5.61 12.77 -12.80
C ALA A 85 5.38 12.69 -11.27
N PRO A 86 5.88 13.63 -10.43
CA PRO A 86 5.51 13.68 -9.01
C PRO A 86 4.02 13.93 -8.78
N VAL A 87 3.39 14.76 -9.61
CA VAL A 87 1.93 14.96 -9.56
C VAL A 87 1.20 13.65 -9.85
N ALA A 88 1.61 12.91 -10.88
CA ALA A 88 1.04 11.59 -11.18
C ALA A 88 1.22 10.60 -10.02
N ALA A 89 2.40 10.58 -9.39
CA ALA A 89 2.64 9.75 -8.20
C ALA A 89 1.70 10.11 -7.05
N ALA A 90 1.51 11.39 -6.76
CA ALA A 90 0.59 11.86 -5.72
C ALA A 90 -0.87 11.47 -6.03
N VAL A 91 -1.31 11.66 -7.28
CA VAL A 91 -2.65 11.26 -7.73
C VAL A 91 -2.87 9.76 -7.54
N LEU A 92 -1.90 8.92 -7.92
CA LEU A 92 -1.96 7.47 -7.76
C LEU A 92 -2.08 7.05 -6.28
N LEU A 93 -1.37 7.72 -5.37
CA LEU A 93 -1.45 7.47 -3.93
C LEU A 93 -2.82 7.90 -3.34
N ILE A 94 -3.39 9.01 -3.81
CA ILE A 94 -4.69 9.51 -3.36
C ILE A 94 -5.87 8.70 -3.93
N ALA A 95 -5.71 8.09 -5.11
CA ALA A 95 -6.75 7.26 -5.72
C ALA A 95 -7.13 6.04 -4.85
N GLY A 96 -6.19 5.52 -4.06
CA GLY A 96 -6.41 4.34 -3.22
C GLY A 96 -7.54 4.51 -2.19
N PRO A 97 -7.48 5.52 -1.29
CA PRO A 97 -8.58 5.82 -0.36
C PRO A 97 -9.94 5.99 -1.03
N VAL A 98 -9.99 6.65 -2.19
CA VAL A 98 -11.24 6.83 -2.96
C VAL A 98 -11.80 5.48 -3.40
N LEU A 99 -10.96 4.61 -3.94
CA LEU A 99 -11.36 3.27 -4.38
C LEU A 99 -11.84 2.39 -3.22
N PHE A 100 -11.24 2.51 -2.04
CA PHE A 100 -11.75 1.83 -0.84
C PHE A 100 -13.14 2.34 -0.42
N ALA A 101 -13.37 3.65 -0.48
CA ALA A 101 -14.69 4.22 -0.20
C ALA A 101 -15.74 3.75 -1.21
N VAL A 102 -15.36 3.60 -2.49
CA VAL A 102 -16.21 3.02 -3.53
C VAL A 102 -16.51 1.55 -3.25
N GLU A 103 -15.50 0.74 -2.88
CA GLU A 103 -15.71 -0.68 -2.53
C GLU A 103 -16.70 -0.85 -1.38
N ALA A 104 -16.58 -0.01 -0.34
CA ALA A 104 -17.47 -0.05 0.82
C ALA A 104 -18.95 0.15 0.45
N ARG A 105 -19.22 0.91 -0.63
CA ARG A 105 -20.55 1.14 -1.17
C ARG A 105 -20.99 0.06 -2.15
N ALA A 106 -20.07 -0.41 -3.00
CA ALA A 106 -20.37 -1.40 -4.05
C ALA A 106 -20.58 -2.82 -3.48
N ASN A 107 -19.81 -3.22 -2.47
CA ASN A 107 -19.84 -4.57 -1.89
C ASN A 107 -19.89 -4.54 -0.35
N PRO A 108 -20.94 -3.98 0.28
CA PRO A 108 -20.95 -3.67 1.71
C PRO A 108 -20.85 -4.91 2.62
N ALA A 109 -21.39 -6.07 2.19
CA ALA A 109 -21.31 -7.31 2.97
C ALA A 109 -19.88 -7.88 2.98
N LYS A 110 -19.26 -8.03 1.80
CA LYS A 110 -17.88 -8.50 1.68
C LYS A 110 -16.89 -7.52 2.30
N TRP A 111 -17.13 -6.22 2.14
CA TRP A 111 -16.33 -5.17 2.77
C TRP A 111 -16.35 -5.28 4.29
N ARG A 112 -17.52 -5.45 4.91
CA ARG A 112 -17.64 -5.65 6.36
C ARG A 112 -16.91 -6.89 6.84
N ALA A 113 -17.12 -8.03 6.19
CA ALA A 113 -16.43 -9.28 6.55
C ALA A 113 -14.89 -9.16 6.44
N TRP A 114 -14.41 -8.51 5.37
CA TRP A 114 -12.99 -8.20 5.21
C TRP A 114 -12.50 -7.29 6.34
N ARG A 115 -13.23 -6.22 6.66
CA ARG A 115 -12.83 -5.25 7.68
C ARG A 115 -12.79 -5.87 9.09
N GLU A 116 -13.79 -6.67 9.45
CA GLU A 116 -13.83 -7.39 10.71
C GLU A 116 -12.63 -8.34 10.87
N GLN A 117 -12.25 -9.05 9.80
CA GLN A 117 -11.05 -9.89 9.82
C GLN A 117 -9.77 -9.07 10.02
N VAL A 118 -9.65 -7.91 9.35
CA VAL A 118 -8.49 -7.02 9.46
C VAL A 118 -8.36 -6.42 10.85
N GLU A 119 -9.47 -5.99 11.44
CA GLU A 119 -9.52 -5.37 12.78
C GLU A 119 -9.12 -6.35 13.88
N ASN A 120 -9.43 -7.63 13.70
CA ASN A 120 -9.09 -8.71 14.64
C ASN A 120 -7.75 -9.41 14.35
N ALA A 121 -7.10 -9.09 13.23
CA ALA A 121 -5.84 -9.73 12.83
C ALA A 121 -4.68 -9.30 13.73
N SER A 122 -3.76 -10.21 14.05
CA SER A 122 -2.50 -9.84 14.69
C SER A 122 -1.53 -9.18 13.69
N VAL A 123 -0.47 -8.53 14.19
CA VAL A 123 0.61 -7.99 13.33
C VAL A 123 1.26 -9.09 12.48
N VAL A 124 1.40 -10.30 13.03
CA VAL A 124 1.94 -11.46 12.31
C VAL A 124 1.00 -11.89 11.18
N ASP A 125 -0.31 -11.82 11.41
CA ASP A 125 -1.31 -12.10 10.37
C ASP A 125 -1.35 -11.03 9.29
N LEU A 126 -1.06 -9.78 9.65
CA LEU A 126 -0.86 -8.69 8.69
C LEU A 126 0.33 -8.98 7.78
N LEU A 127 1.49 -9.30 8.36
CA LEU A 127 2.71 -9.65 7.62
C LEU A 127 2.56 -10.90 6.72
N ARG A 128 1.82 -11.91 7.18
CA ARG A 128 1.60 -13.16 6.44
C ARG A 128 0.42 -13.11 5.46
N GLY A 129 -0.26 -11.96 5.34
CA GLY A 129 -1.47 -11.85 4.50
C GLY A 129 -2.66 -12.70 4.98
N ARG A 130 -2.66 -13.15 6.25
CA ARG A 130 -3.75 -13.94 6.86
C ARG A 130 -4.95 -13.09 7.31
N HIS A 131 -4.74 -11.79 7.44
CA HIS A 131 -5.80 -10.80 7.64
C HIS A 131 -6.77 -10.69 6.46
N ILE A 132 -6.44 -11.25 5.28
CA ILE A 132 -7.30 -11.29 4.10
C ILE A 132 -8.07 -12.62 4.08
N PRO A 133 -9.40 -12.62 4.37
CA PRO A 133 -10.22 -13.82 4.37
C PRO A 133 -10.51 -14.34 2.97
N HIS A 134 -10.97 -15.59 2.88
CA HIS A 134 -11.50 -16.18 1.64
C HIS A 134 -13.01 -15.90 1.57
N LEU A 135 -13.41 -15.00 0.66
CA LEU A 135 -14.80 -14.54 0.45
C LEU A 135 -15.29 -14.72 -1.00
N ARG A 136 -14.47 -15.38 -1.84
CA ARG A 136 -14.78 -15.66 -3.23
C ARG A 136 -15.49 -16.99 -3.36
#